data_AF-A0A1T4LXX6-F1
#
_entry.id   AF-A0A1T4LXX6-F1
#
_cell.length_a   1.000
_cell.length_b   1.000
_cell.length_c   1.000
_cell.angle_alpha   90.00
_cell.angle_beta   90.00
_cell.angle_gamma   90.00
#
_symmetry.space_group_name_H-M   'P 1'
#
loop_
_entity.id
_entity.type
_entity.pdbx_description
1 polymer ?
#
loop_
_entity_poly.entity_id
_entity_poly.type
_entity_poly.pdbx_seq_one_letter_code
_entity_poly.pdbx_strand_id
1 'polypeptide(L)'
;MNFKLLVNRKLIKSCFIILLVSMFISYYHFYNLSFYNIDSFSLRELFLFVYGSLEPSSIKQIFPLIMWMYPLFLLVFYLGDDIQNFYRTNAKYIFTRTQNRIKWSIIHLIRLVINIILFYIFQNLGTFIIGLIKGAEVSLLDIQIVFIIFITQAAAGFFLLLIINLLTFFIKITYSYIILFSVSFFSFTLTGIIYEYASDLFHFVKWLPTSQFIIGWHDLNGIKDFQLKMSISYIQGFSSAFTFMYLFIGISVLSVIFISRTNRMDIY
;
A
#
# COMPACT_ATOMS: atom_id res chain seq x y z
N MET A 1 -18.31 20.70 4.49
CA MET A 1 -18.56 19.24 4.40
C MET A 1 -18.33 18.64 5.78
N ASN A 2 -19.29 17.91 6.35
CA ASN A 2 -19.16 17.41 7.73
C ASN A 2 -18.10 16.29 7.79
N PHE A 3 -17.03 16.47 8.58
CA PHE A 3 -15.91 15.51 8.68
C PHE A 3 -16.37 14.09 9.04
N LYS A 4 -17.45 13.98 9.82
CA LYS A 4 -18.09 12.70 10.17
C LYS A 4 -18.61 11.89 8.98
N LEU A 5 -18.82 12.52 7.82
CA LEU A 5 -19.24 11.84 6.58
C LEU A 5 -18.05 11.31 5.75
N LEU A 6 -16.84 11.81 6.01
CA LEU A 6 -15.63 11.43 5.28
C LEU A 6 -14.89 10.26 5.93
N VAL A 7 -15.09 10.04 7.22
CA VAL A 7 -14.42 8.94 7.93
C VAL A 7 -15.31 7.71 8.00
N ASN A 8 -14.75 6.57 7.59
CA ASN A 8 -15.40 5.28 7.68
C ASN A 8 -15.47 4.83 9.15
N ARG A 9 -16.69 4.67 9.68
CA ARG A 9 -16.90 4.23 11.06
C ARG A 9 -16.37 2.82 11.34
N LYS A 10 -16.38 1.93 10.34
CA LYS A 10 -15.79 0.58 10.44
C LYS A 10 -14.29 0.69 10.74
N LEU A 11 -13.59 1.58 10.03
CA LEU A 11 -12.17 1.85 10.24
C LEU A 11 -11.89 2.38 11.65
N ILE A 12 -12.65 3.37 12.13
CA ILE A 12 -12.47 3.91 13.49
C ILE A 12 -12.70 2.82 14.54
N LYS A 13 -13.78 2.04 14.43
CA LYS A 13 -14.07 0.97 15.39
C LYS A 13 -13.01 -0.13 15.40
N SER A 14 -12.34 -0.34 14.28
CA SER A 14 -11.29 -1.35 14.12
C SER A 14 -9.87 -0.81 14.29
N CYS A 15 -9.69 0.46 14.69
CA CYS A 15 -8.36 1.05 14.84
C CYS A 15 -7.48 0.27 15.81
N PHE A 16 -8.06 -0.22 16.91
CA PHE A 16 -7.35 -1.03 17.90
C PHE A 16 -6.88 -2.37 17.33
N ILE A 17 -7.68 -3.00 16.46
CA ILE A 17 -7.30 -4.25 15.78
C ILE A 17 -6.15 -3.98 14.82
N ILE A 18 -6.24 -2.92 14.00
CA ILE A 18 -5.18 -2.54 13.05
C ILE A 18 -3.86 -2.28 13.79
N LEU A 19 -3.94 -1.54 14.92
CA LEU A 19 -2.80 -1.25 15.77
C LEU A 19 -2.20 -2.52 16.36
N LEU A 20 -3.02 -3.39 16.97
CA LEU A 20 -2.56 -4.63 17.58
C LEU A 20 -1.88 -5.55 16.56
N VAL A 21 -2.45 -5.71 15.36
CA VAL A 21 -1.81 -6.58 14.38
C VAL A 21 -0.54 -5.95 13.81
N SER A 22 -0.52 -4.63 13.62
CA SER A 22 0.74 -3.95 13.26
C SER A 22 1.82 -4.16 14.32
N MET A 23 1.46 -4.07 15.62
CA MET A 23 2.38 -4.38 16.72
C MET A 23 2.88 -5.83 16.65
N PHE A 24 1.97 -6.81 16.44
CA PHE A 24 2.34 -8.22 16.32
C PHE A 24 3.32 -8.47 15.17
N ILE A 25 3.05 -7.92 13.99
CA ILE A 25 3.90 -8.06 12.81
C ILE A 25 5.24 -7.39 13.02
N SER A 26 5.23 -6.16 13.55
CA SER A 26 6.47 -5.43 13.84
C SER A 26 7.33 -6.16 14.87
N TYR A 27 6.70 -6.78 15.87
CA TYR A 27 7.39 -7.61 16.86
C TYR A 27 7.99 -8.87 16.22
N TYR A 28 7.24 -9.56 15.36
CA TYR A 28 7.72 -10.72 14.61
C TYR A 28 8.95 -10.37 13.75
N HIS A 29 8.87 -9.27 13.00
CA HIS A 29 9.97 -8.79 12.17
C HIS A 29 11.18 -8.34 13.01
N PHE A 30 10.97 -7.68 14.14
CA PHE A 30 12.04 -7.35 15.07
C PHE A 30 12.76 -8.59 15.60
N TYR A 31 12.03 -9.65 15.96
CA TYR A 31 12.64 -10.90 16.41
C TYR A 31 13.47 -11.54 15.29
N ASN A 32 12.98 -11.50 14.05
CA ASN A 32 13.73 -11.98 12.90
C ASN A 32 14.98 -11.14 12.60
N LEU A 33 14.97 -9.84 12.91
CA LEU A 33 16.15 -8.98 12.78
C LEU A 33 17.26 -9.34 13.76
N SER A 34 16.91 -9.84 14.95
CA SER A 34 17.91 -10.24 15.95
C SER A 34 18.81 -11.39 15.48
N PHE A 35 18.38 -12.18 14.49
CA PHE A 35 19.22 -13.20 13.84
C PHE A 35 20.36 -12.61 12.99
N TYR A 36 20.29 -11.31 12.66
CA TYR A 36 21.31 -10.62 11.87
C TYR A 36 22.40 -9.94 12.74
N ASN A 37 22.44 -10.20 14.06
CA ASN A 37 23.44 -9.65 15.00
C ASN A 37 23.63 -8.13 14.89
N ILE A 38 22.52 -7.39 14.80
CA ILE A 38 22.54 -5.92 14.76
C ILE A 38 22.49 -5.40 16.20
N ASP A 39 23.64 -4.95 16.73
CA ASP A 39 23.79 -4.48 18.13
C ASP A 39 23.03 -3.17 18.41
N SER A 40 22.84 -2.33 17.39
CA SER A 40 22.04 -1.10 17.46
C SER A 40 21.17 -0.95 16.23
N PHE A 41 19.90 -0.67 16.44
CA PHE A 41 18.89 -0.68 15.39
C PHE A 41 18.11 0.62 15.36
N SER A 42 17.95 1.18 14.16
CA SER A 42 17.25 2.45 13.99
C SER A 42 15.77 2.26 13.65
N LEU A 43 14.94 3.25 13.99
CA LEU A 43 13.51 3.22 13.69
C LEU A 43 13.24 3.02 12.19
N ARG A 44 14.05 3.63 11.33
CA ARG A 44 13.98 3.46 9.86
C ARG A 44 14.19 2.03 9.43
N GLU A 45 15.15 1.34 10.03
CA GLU A 45 15.45 -0.05 9.68
C GLU A 45 14.23 -0.94 10.01
N LEU A 46 13.46 -0.63 11.06
CA LEU A 46 12.19 -1.31 11.36
C LEU A 46 11.16 -1.11 10.28
N PHE A 47 10.94 0.15 9.90
CA PHE A 47 9.95 0.46 8.89
C PHE A 47 10.34 -0.11 7.52
N LEU A 48 11.63 -0.06 7.18
CA LEU A 48 12.14 -0.69 5.97
C LEU A 48 11.97 -2.21 6.02
N PHE A 49 12.25 -2.85 7.15
CA PHE A 49 12.13 -4.31 7.24
C PHE A 49 10.68 -4.79 7.27
N VAL A 50 9.78 -4.07 7.93
CA VAL A 50 8.36 -4.43 8.05
C VAL A 50 7.59 -4.10 6.77
N TYR A 51 7.87 -2.95 6.14
CA TYR A 51 7.06 -2.42 5.05
C TYR A 51 7.83 -2.09 3.78
N GLY A 52 9.08 -1.66 3.93
CA GLY A 52 9.84 -1.08 2.83
C GLY A 52 10.63 -2.08 1.99
N SER A 53 10.87 -3.30 2.47
CA SER A 53 11.82 -4.23 1.84
C SER A 53 11.24 -5.62 1.67
N LEU A 54 11.63 -6.24 0.55
CA LEU A 54 11.39 -7.63 0.24
C LEU A 54 12.60 -8.09 -0.56
N GLU A 55 13.33 -9.07 -0.06
CA GLU A 55 14.49 -9.60 -0.77
C GLU A 55 14.00 -10.38 -2.01
N PRO A 56 14.45 -10.07 -3.24
CA PRO A 56 13.96 -10.75 -4.43
C PRO A 56 14.13 -12.28 -4.40
N SER A 57 15.21 -12.77 -3.78
CA SER A 57 15.49 -14.20 -3.57
C SER A 57 14.45 -14.87 -2.66
N SER A 58 13.94 -14.14 -1.65
CA SER A 58 12.97 -14.60 -0.66
C SER A 58 11.56 -14.76 -1.22
N ILE A 59 11.28 -14.19 -2.40
CA ILE A 59 9.97 -14.28 -3.06
C ILE A 59 9.56 -15.73 -3.35
N LYS A 60 10.53 -16.64 -3.49
CA LYS A 60 10.28 -18.09 -3.63
C LYS A 60 9.57 -18.68 -2.42
N GLN A 61 9.73 -18.05 -1.25
CA GLN A 61 9.08 -18.47 -0.02
C GLN A 61 7.73 -17.77 0.10
N ILE A 62 6.67 -18.56 0.20
CA ILE A 62 5.29 -18.07 0.30
C ILE A 62 5.09 -17.25 1.58
N PHE A 63 5.69 -17.67 2.69
CA PHE A 63 5.42 -17.08 4.00
C PHE A 63 5.93 -15.63 4.14
N PRO A 64 7.19 -15.28 3.82
CA PRO A 64 7.66 -13.89 3.83
C PRO A 64 6.82 -12.98 2.93
N LEU A 65 6.43 -13.47 1.75
CA LEU A 65 5.59 -12.71 0.82
C LEU A 65 4.21 -12.42 1.42
N ILE A 66 3.56 -13.42 2.03
CA ILE A 66 2.25 -13.21 2.68
C ILE A 66 2.36 -12.23 3.84
N MET A 67 3.40 -12.32 4.66
CA MET A 67 3.63 -11.39 5.77
C MET A 67 3.83 -9.96 5.27
N TRP A 68 4.59 -9.78 4.19
CA TRP A 68 4.77 -8.47 3.56
C TRP A 68 3.47 -7.94 2.93
N MET A 69 2.65 -8.81 2.33
CA MET A 69 1.35 -8.42 1.74
C MET A 69 0.25 -8.19 2.79
N TYR A 70 0.47 -8.54 4.05
CA TYR A 70 -0.55 -8.44 5.10
C TYR A 70 -1.18 -7.04 5.25
N PRO A 71 -0.41 -5.94 5.29
CA PRO A 71 -0.97 -4.59 5.34
C PRO A 71 -1.97 -4.32 4.21
N LEU A 72 -1.68 -4.87 3.02
CA LEU A 72 -2.54 -4.74 1.86
C LEU A 72 -3.83 -5.55 2.02
N PHE A 73 -3.76 -6.77 2.54
CA PHE A 73 -4.96 -7.57 2.83
C PHE A 73 -5.88 -6.86 3.83
N LEU A 74 -5.31 -6.30 4.90
CA LEU A 74 -6.09 -5.51 5.86
C LEU A 74 -6.72 -4.27 5.23
N LEU A 75 -5.95 -3.52 4.43
CA LEU A 75 -6.45 -2.33 3.76
C LEU A 75 -7.67 -2.67 2.89
N VAL A 76 -7.56 -3.72 2.07
CA VAL A 76 -8.64 -4.18 1.19
C VAL A 76 -9.83 -4.72 2.01
N PHE A 77 -9.60 -5.42 3.11
CA PHE A 77 -10.67 -5.92 3.98
C PHE A 77 -11.51 -4.79 4.60
N TYR A 78 -10.87 -3.68 4.98
CA TYR A 78 -11.54 -2.55 5.61
C TYR A 78 -12.15 -1.56 4.62
N LEU A 79 -11.49 -1.30 3.50
CA LEU A 79 -11.84 -0.22 2.57
C LEU A 79 -12.20 -0.67 1.15
N GLY A 80 -12.00 -1.95 0.81
CA GLY A 80 -12.22 -2.47 -0.55
C GLY A 80 -13.67 -2.37 -1.02
N ASP A 81 -14.64 -2.42 -0.11
CA ASP A 81 -16.08 -2.37 -0.41
C ASP A 81 -16.73 -1.01 -0.11
N ASP A 82 -15.97 0.00 0.32
CA ASP A 82 -16.55 1.26 0.85
C ASP A 82 -17.40 1.99 -0.20
N ILE A 83 -16.87 2.16 -1.42
CA ILE A 83 -17.57 2.84 -2.51
C ILE A 83 -18.74 1.99 -3.02
N GLN A 84 -18.57 0.67 -3.15
CA GLN A 84 -19.64 -0.20 -3.64
C GLN A 84 -20.82 -0.25 -2.67
N ASN A 85 -20.57 -0.41 -1.37
CA ASN A 85 -21.62 -0.39 -0.35
C ASN A 85 -22.36 0.94 -0.34
N PHE A 86 -21.63 2.04 -0.56
CA PHE A 86 -22.23 3.36 -0.68
C PHE A 86 -23.15 3.46 -1.90
N TYR A 87 -22.71 3.00 -3.08
CA TYR A 87 -23.56 2.98 -4.27
C TYR A 87 -24.79 2.10 -4.06
N ARG A 88 -24.66 0.89 -3.51
CA ARG A 88 -25.82 0.00 -3.28
C ARG A 88 -26.86 0.60 -2.35
N THR A 89 -26.43 1.30 -1.30
CA THR A 89 -27.34 1.91 -0.31
C THR A 89 -27.97 3.21 -0.81
N ASN A 90 -27.27 3.98 -1.64
CA ASN A 90 -27.71 5.33 -2.02
C ASN A 90 -28.05 5.49 -3.52
N ALA A 91 -27.89 4.46 -4.35
CA ALA A 91 -28.06 4.53 -5.81
C ALA A 91 -29.42 5.12 -6.21
N LYS A 92 -30.50 4.72 -5.53
CA LYS A 92 -31.85 5.23 -5.80
C LYS A 92 -31.97 6.76 -5.63
N TYR A 93 -31.17 7.37 -4.77
CA TYR A 93 -31.19 8.82 -4.52
C TYR A 93 -30.22 9.60 -5.39
N ILE A 94 -29.08 9.00 -5.72
CA ILE A 94 -28.00 9.65 -6.48
C ILE A 94 -28.38 9.73 -7.95
N PHE A 95 -28.82 8.60 -8.52
CA PHE A 95 -28.95 8.48 -9.96
C PHE A 95 -30.30 8.98 -10.50
N THR A 96 -31.32 9.12 -9.66
CA THR A 96 -32.67 9.53 -10.09
C THR A 96 -32.89 11.05 -10.15
N ARG A 97 -32.03 11.88 -9.53
CA ARG A 97 -32.30 13.33 -9.40
C ARG A 97 -31.12 14.29 -9.49
N THR A 98 -29.87 13.86 -9.71
CA THR A 98 -28.73 14.80 -9.61
C THR A 98 -27.90 14.98 -10.90
N GLN A 99 -27.79 16.25 -11.33
CA GLN A 99 -26.74 16.74 -12.26
C GLN A 99 -25.33 16.75 -11.62
N ASN A 100 -25.17 16.24 -10.39
CA ASN A 100 -23.96 16.34 -9.58
C ASN A 100 -23.14 15.03 -9.45
N ARG A 101 -23.32 14.06 -10.36
CA ARG A 101 -22.65 12.74 -10.32
C ARG A 101 -21.12 12.86 -10.27
N ILE A 102 -20.55 13.80 -11.02
CA ILE A 102 -19.09 14.09 -11.02
C ILE A 102 -18.63 14.58 -9.65
N LYS A 103 -19.31 15.59 -9.09
CA LYS A 103 -18.99 16.15 -7.76
C LYS A 103 -19.04 15.07 -6.69
N TRP A 104 -20.04 14.21 -6.77
CA TRP A 104 -20.19 13.09 -5.84
C TRP A 104 -19.04 12.08 -5.99
N SER A 105 -18.65 11.75 -7.22
CA SER A 105 -17.51 10.84 -7.49
C SER A 105 -16.22 11.39 -6.88
N ILE A 106 -15.96 12.69 -7.05
CA ILE A 106 -14.80 13.38 -6.48
C ILE A 106 -14.82 13.32 -4.95
N ILE A 107 -15.98 13.55 -4.32
CA ILE A 107 -16.11 13.44 -2.85
C ILE A 107 -15.77 12.03 -2.35
N HIS A 108 -16.14 10.99 -3.10
CA HIS A 108 -15.80 9.61 -2.74
C HIS A 108 -14.33 9.29 -2.91
N LEU A 109 -13.68 9.81 -3.96
CA LEU A 109 -12.24 9.71 -4.11
C LEU A 109 -11.51 10.38 -2.93
N ILE A 110 -11.93 11.59 -2.54
CA ILE A 110 -11.37 12.30 -1.38
C ILE A 110 -11.60 11.51 -0.09
N ARG A 111 -12.81 10.98 0.11
CA ARG A 111 -13.14 10.11 1.25
C ARG A 111 -12.24 8.87 1.29
N LEU A 112 -12.01 8.22 0.15
CA LEU A 112 -11.16 7.04 0.07
C LEU A 112 -9.72 7.39 0.47
N VAL A 113 -9.16 8.48 -0.06
CA VAL A 113 -7.83 8.98 0.32
C VAL A 113 -7.72 9.25 1.82
N ILE A 114 -8.69 9.95 2.41
CA ILE A 114 -8.69 10.25 3.86
C ILE A 114 -8.68 8.95 4.68
N ASN A 115 -9.49 7.95 4.30
CA ASN A 115 -9.57 6.69 5.03
C ASN A 115 -8.30 5.85 4.88
N ILE A 116 -7.64 5.88 3.72
CA ILE A 116 -6.34 5.23 3.51
C ILE A 116 -5.26 5.88 4.38
N ILE A 117 -5.21 7.22 4.41
CA ILE A 117 -4.29 7.97 5.27
C ILE A 117 -4.50 7.57 6.74
N LEU A 118 -5.75 7.56 7.21
CA LEU A 118 -6.08 7.16 8.58
C LEU A 118 -5.69 5.71 8.87
N PHE A 119 -5.92 4.80 7.93
CA PHE A 119 -5.51 3.40 8.06
C PHE A 119 -3.99 3.28 8.26
N TYR A 120 -3.19 3.91 7.39
CA TYR A 120 -1.73 3.83 7.50
C TYR A 120 -1.19 4.59 8.71
N ILE A 121 -1.88 5.63 9.21
CA ILE A 121 -1.53 6.25 10.50
C ILE A 121 -1.65 5.22 11.63
N PHE A 122 -2.78 4.51 11.73
CA PHE A 122 -2.96 3.50 12.79
C PHE A 122 -1.98 2.34 12.65
N GLN A 123 -1.74 1.90 11.42
CA GLN A 123 -0.78 0.84 11.14
C GLN A 123 0.64 1.27 11.54
N ASN A 124 1.12 2.42 11.06
CA ASN A 124 2.49 2.86 11.32
C ASN A 124 2.71 3.22 12.79
N LEU A 125 1.66 3.67 13.49
CA LEU A 125 1.71 3.91 14.93
C LEU A 125 1.98 2.61 15.71
N GLY A 126 1.44 1.47 15.29
CA GLY A 126 1.76 0.16 15.90
C GLY A 126 3.25 -0.20 15.79
N THR A 127 3.84 -0.01 14.60
CA THR A 127 5.28 -0.24 14.37
C THR A 127 6.14 0.74 15.15
N PHE A 128 5.74 2.00 15.20
CA PHE A 128 6.42 3.02 15.99
C PHE A 128 6.47 2.68 17.48
N ILE A 129 5.34 2.24 18.06
CA ILE A 129 5.28 1.79 19.46
C ILE A 129 6.26 0.63 19.71
N ILE A 130 6.30 -0.37 18.82
CA ILE A 130 7.24 -1.49 18.97
C ILE A 130 8.70 -1.02 18.88
N GLY A 131 9.00 -0.11 17.94
CA GLY A 131 10.33 0.50 17.85
C GLY A 131 10.75 1.17 19.16
N LEU A 132 9.87 1.95 19.77
CA LEU A 132 10.14 2.59 21.07
C LEU A 132 10.31 1.58 22.21
N ILE A 133 9.45 0.56 22.30
CA ILE A 133 9.55 -0.49 23.34
C ILE A 133 10.87 -1.24 23.24
N LYS A 134 11.38 -1.43 22.01
CA LYS A 134 12.63 -2.14 21.74
C LYS A 134 13.87 -1.23 21.76
N GLY A 135 13.71 0.07 22.06
CA GLY A 135 14.82 1.00 22.19
C GLY A 135 15.44 1.43 20.86
N ALA A 136 14.66 1.44 19.78
CA ALA A 136 15.16 1.89 18.47
C ALA A 136 15.60 3.37 18.51
N GLU A 137 16.75 3.66 17.91
CA GLU A 137 17.25 5.03 17.80
C GLU A 137 16.40 5.84 16.83
N VAL A 138 16.19 7.12 17.15
CA VAL A 138 15.39 8.03 16.34
C VAL A 138 16.23 9.25 15.95
N SER A 139 16.59 9.32 14.68
CA SER A 139 17.22 10.48 14.06
C SER A 139 16.25 11.19 13.10
N LEU A 140 16.62 12.40 12.68
CA LEU A 140 15.86 13.16 11.68
C LEU A 140 15.79 12.42 10.32
N LEU A 141 16.87 11.72 9.95
CA LEU A 141 16.89 10.89 8.75
C LEU A 141 15.89 9.74 8.86
N ASP A 142 15.76 9.13 10.05
CA ASP A 142 14.81 8.04 10.24
C ASP A 142 13.36 8.51 10.02
N ILE A 143 13.01 9.67 10.57
CA ILE A 143 11.68 10.27 10.38
C ILE A 143 11.41 10.55 8.89
N GLN A 144 12.40 11.03 8.14
CA GLN A 144 12.26 11.28 6.70
C GLN A 144 11.96 9.99 5.93
N ILE A 145 12.70 8.91 6.18
CA ILE A 145 12.47 7.64 5.49
C ILE A 145 11.13 7.02 5.89
N VAL A 146 10.76 7.06 7.17
CA VAL A 146 9.44 6.62 7.65
C VAL A 146 8.32 7.37 6.93
N PHE A 147 8.48 8.68 6.73
CA PHE A 147 7.52 9.50 6.01
C PHE A 147 7.43 9.14 4.52
N ILE A 148 8.56 8.88 3.85
CA ILE A 148 8.59 8.40 2.46
C ILE A 148 7.85 7.07 2.33
N ILE A 149 8.10 6.13 3.24
CA ILE A 149 7.41 4.82 3.27
C ILE A 149 5.90 5.05 3.44
N PHE A 150 5.50 5.89 4.40
CA PHE A 150 4.09 6.21 4.65
C PHE A 150 3.38 6.78 3.41
N ILE A 151 3.94 7.80 2.76
CA ILE A 151 3.32 8.40 1.56
C ILE A 151 3.25 7.38 0.43
N THR A 152 4.32 6.61 0.23
CA THR A 152 4.38 5.58 -0.82
C THR A 152 3.29 4.53 -0.60
N GLN A 153 3.16 4.02 0.63
CA GLN A 153 2.09 3.09 1.00
C GLN A 153 0.70 3.69 0.78
N ALA A 154 0.47 4.94 1.20
CA ALA A 154 -0.82 5.60 1.02
C ALA A 154 -1.18 5.79 -0.46
N ALA A 155 -0.24 6.26 -1.28
CA ALA A 155 -0.44 6.46 -2.71
C ALA A 155 -0.67 5.13 -3.44
N ALA A 156 0.16 4.13 -3.14
CA ALA A 156 0.09 2.83 -3.79
C ALA A 156 -1.15 2.03 -3.33
N GLY A 157 -1.53 2.14 -2.06
CA GLY A 157 -2.80 1.62 -1.53
C GLY A 157 -4.02 2.28 -2.20
N PHE A 158 -3.98 3.59 -2.44
CA PHE A 158 -5.04 4.28 -3.19
C PHE A 158 -5.14 3.81 -4.64
N PHE A 159 -4.00 3.64 -5.31
CA PHE A 159 -3.93 3.07 -6.65
C PHE A 159 -4.59 1.68 -6.72
N LEU A 160 -4.29 0.78 -5.78
CA LEU A 160 -4.89 -0.55 -5.75
C LEU A 160 -6.39 -0.54 -5.44
N LEU A 161 -6.82 0.26 -4.46
CA LEU A 161 -8.24 0.38 -4.14
C LEU A 161 -9.02 1.01 -5.30
N LEU A 162 -8.43 1.93 -6.07
CA LEU A 162 -9.05 2.44 -7.30
C LEU A 162 -9.26 1.34 -8.34
N ILE A 163 -8.28 0.45 -8.55
CA ILE A 163 -8.42 -0.69 -9.46
C ILE A 163 -9.57 -1.59 -9.01
N ILE A 164 -9.61 -1.97 -7.72
CA ILE A 164 -10.71 -2.78 -7.17
C ILE A 164 -12.05 -2.11 -7.44
N ASN A 165 -12.19 -0.84 -7.07
CA ASN A 165 -13.46 -0.14 -7.20
C ASN A 165 -13.87 0.02 -8.67
N LEU A 166 -12.93 0.19 -9.59
CA LEU A 166 -13.21 0.19 -11.02
C LEU A 166 -13.67 -1.18 -11.53
N LEU A 167 -13.00 -2.26 -11.11
CA LEU A 167 -13.38 -3.63 -11.47
C LEU A 167 -14.80 -3.96 -10.99
N THR A 168 -15.23 -3.41 -9.84
CA THR A 168 -16.58 -3.66 -9.30
C THR A 168 -17.72 -3.14 -10.17
N PHE A 169 -17.44 -2.24 -11.12
CA PHE A 169 -18.42 -1.84 -12.13
C PHE A 169 -18.70 -2.92 -13.17
N PHE A 170 -17.81 -3.91 -13.31
CA PHE A 170 -17.90 -4.97 -14.32
C PHE A 170 -18.18 -6.34 -13.70
N ILE A 171 -17.65 -6.60 -12.51
CA ILE A 171 -17.70 -7.91 -11.85
C ILE A 171 -18.03 -7.76 -10.35
N LYS A 172 -18.39 -8.87 -9.70
CA LYS A 172 -18.59 -8.86 -8.24
C LYS A 172 -17.28 -8.50 -7.52
N ILE A 173 -17.39 -7.88 -6.35
CA ILE A 173 -16.26 -7.44 -5.53
C ILE A 173 -15.31 -8.59 -5.19
N THR A 174 -15.85 -9.78 -4.89
CA THR A 174 -15.06 -10.99 -4.62
C THR A 174 -14.12 -11.32 -5.76
N TYR A 175 -14.59 -11.24 -7.02
CA TYR A 175 -13.75 -11.48 -8.20
C TYR A 175 -12.76 -10.34 -8.44
N SER A 176 -13.13 -9.10 -8.09
CA SER A 176 -12.20 -7.95 -8.18
C SER A 176 -11.00 -8.14 -7.25
N TYR A 177 -11.24 -8.64 -6.04
CA TYR A 177 -10.16 -9.00 -5.11
C TYR A 177 -9.27 -10.12 -5.64
N ILE A 178 -9.88 -11.21 -6.15
CA ILE A 178 -9.13 -12.34 -6.71
C ILE A 178 -8.23 -11.89 -7.86
N ILE A 179 -8.74 -11.08 -8.79
CA ILE A 179 -7.95 -10.56 -9.92
C ILE A 179 -6.79 -9.70 -9.42
N LEU A 180 -7.06 -8.74 -8.52
CA LEU A 180 -6.00 -7.85 -8.02
C LEU A 180 -4.88 -8.66 -7.36
N PHE A 181 -5.21 -9.56 -6.44
CA PHE A 181 -4.20 -10.33 -5.74
C PHE A 181 -3.49 -11.31 -6.66
N SER A 182 -4.17 -11.93 -7.62
CA SER A 182 -3.53 -12.80 -8.61
C SER A 182 -2.49 -12.05 -9.45
N VAL A 183 -2.82 -10.82 -9.88
CA VAL A 183 -1.87 -9.95 -10.61
C VAL A 183 -0.69 -9.55 -9.71
N SER A 184 -0.94 -9.22 -8.45
CA SER A 184 0.14 -8.90 -7.50
C SER A 184 1.05 -10.10 -7.25
N PHE A 185 0.50 -11.29 -7.00
CA PHE A 185 1.28 -12.51 -6.84
C PHE A 185 2.09 -12.83 -8.10
N PHE A 186 1.47 -12.77 -9.28
CA PHE A 186 2.15 -12.96 -10.55
C PHE A 186 3.32 -11.97 -10.73
N SER A 187 3.09 -10.70 -10.40
CA SER A 187 4.11 -9.65 -10.48
C SER A 187 5.30 -9.92 -9.55
N PHE A 188 5.04 -10.38 -8.32
CA PHE A 188 6.09 -10.81 -7.41
C PHE A 188 6.84 -12.02 -7.93
N THR A 189 6.15 -13.09 -8.30
CA THR A 189 6.77 -14.30 -8.85
C THR A 189 7.61 -13.98 -10.08
N LEU A 190 7.12 -13.13 -10.99
CA LEU A 190 7.88 -12.67 -12.15
C LEU A 190 9.15 -11.93 -11.73
N THR A 191 9.10 -11.11 -10.69
CA THR A 191 10.27 -10.43 -10.14
C THR A 191 11.31 -11.43 -9.62
N GLY A 192 10.87 -12.44 -8.87
CA GLY A 192 11.75 -13.51 -8.37
C GLY A 192 12.40 -14.32 -9.50
N ILE A 193 11.62 -14.65 -10.54
CA ILE A 193 12.12 -15.37 -11.73
C ILE A 193 13.14 -14.52 -12.49
N ILE A 194 12.86 -13.24 -12.73
CA ILE A 194 13.80 -12.33 -13.41
C ILE A 194 15.09 -12.23 -12.60
N TYR A 195 15.00 -12.07 -11.28
CA TYR A 195 16.16 -11.96 -10.42
C TYR A 195 17.06 -13.22 -10.47
N GLU A 196 16.46 -14.42 -10.48
CA GLU A 196 17.21 -15.67 -10.49
C GLU A 196 17.76 -16.07 -11.86
N TYR A 197 16.93 -15.98 -12.90
CA TYR A 197 17.23 -16.59 -14.22
C TYR A 197 17.59 -15.56 -15.29
N ALA A 198 17.32 -14.28 -15.08
CA ALA A 198 17.52 -13.22 -16.07
C ALA A 198 17.94 -11.90 -15.40
N SER A 199 18.97 -11.96 -14.55
CA SER A 199 19.42 -10.82 -13.72
C SER A 199 19.74 -9.56 -14.55
N ASP A 200 20.20 -9.71 -15.79
CA ASP A 200 20.42 -8.61 -16.74
C ASP A 200 19.14 -7.79 -17.01
N LEU A 201 17.96 -8.43 -16.92
CA LEU A 201 16.65 -7.80 -17.12
C LEU A 201 16.06 -7.23 -15.82
N PHE A 202 16.75 -7.33 -14.68
CA PHE A 202 16.22 -6.89 -13.38
C PHE A 202 15.87 -5.39 -13.36
N HIS A 203 16.54 -4.58 -14.17
CA HIS A 203 16.22 -3.16 -14.31
C HIS A 203 14.81 -2.87 -14.86
N PHE A 204 14.15 -3.85 -15.51
CA PHE A 204 12.76 -3.74 -15.95
C PHE A 204 11.73 -3.96 -14.83
N VAL A 205 12.14 -4.56 -13.70
CA VAL A 205 11.25 -4.81 -12.55
C VAL A 205 10.64 -3.52 -12.02
N LYS A 206 11.33 -2.37 -12.15
CA LYS A 206 10.80 -1.05 -11.76
C LYS A 206 9.52 -0.64 -12.49
N TRP A 207 9.12 -1.30 -13.57
CA TRP A 207 7.86 -1.03 -14.29
C TRP A 207 6.70 -1.86 -13.78
N LEU A 208 6.95 -2.87 -12.95
CA LEU A 208 5.89 -3.66 -12.35
C LEU A 208 5.15 -2.85 -11.27
N PRO A 209 3.82 -2.94 -11.19
CA PRO A 209 3.03 -2.21 -10.18
C PRO A 209 3.44 -2.53 -8.75
N THR A 210 3.81 -3.78 -8.45
CA THR A 210 4.19 -4.20 -7.09
C THR A 210 5.53 -3.65 -6.64
N SER A 211 6.45 -3.38 -7.58
CA SER A 211 7.77 -2.81 -7.28
C SER A 211 7.68 -1.40 -6.70
N GLN A 212 6.61 -0.67 -7.03
CA GLN A 212 6.37 0.68 -6.53
C GLN A 212 6.14 0.72 -5.01
N PHE A 213 5.80 -0.43 -4.39
CA PHE A 213 5.59 -0.54 -2.96
C PHE A 213 6.88 -0.77 -2.17
N ILE A 214 7.97 -1.16 -2.84
CA ILE A 214 9.19 -1.67 -2.19
C ILE A 214 10.29 -0.61 -2.26
N ILE A 215 10.32 0.25 -1.25
CA ILE A 215 11.34 1.30 -1.09
C ILE A 215 12.77 0.73 -1.05
N GLY A 216 12.96 -0.49 -0.53
CA GLY A 216 14.24 -1.17 -0.46
C GLY A 216 14.89 -1.43 -1.83
N TRP A 217 14.12 -1.46 -2.91
CA TRP A 217 14.64 -1.60 -4.28
C TRP A 217 15.05 -0.28 -4.92
N HIS A 218 14.77 0.85 -4.26
CA HIS A 218 15.04 2.17 -4.81
C HIS A 218 16.51 2.58 -4.59
N ASP A 219 17.07 3.29 -5.57
CA ASP A 219 18.38 3.95 -5.44
C ASP A 219 18.23 5.24 -4.63
N LEU A 220 18.19 5.09 -3.30
CA LEU A 220 18.01 6.18 -2.36
C LEU A 220 19.17 6.19 -1.35
N ASN A 221 19.95 7.27 -1.34
CA ASN A 221 21.14 7.38 -0.48
C ASN A 221 20.83 7.20 1.01
N GLY A 222 19.66 7.65 1.46
CA GLY A 222 19.22 7.53 2.85
C GLY A 222 18.86 6.11 3.32
N ILE A 223 19.02 5.08 2.48
CA ILE A 223 18.80 3.67 2.86
C ILE A 223 19.94 2.73 2.39
N LYS A 224 21.04 3.27 1.84
CA LYS A 224 22.15 2.46 1.28
C LYS A 224 22.85 1.63 2.36
N ASP A 225 22.97 2.17 3.56
CA ASP A 225 23.49 1.45 4.72
C ASP A 225 22.64 0.22 5.06
N PHE A 226 21.31 0.37 5.08
CA PHE A 226 20.38 -0.74 5.27
C PHE A 226 20.45 -1.77 4.12
N GLN A 227 20.52 -1.29 2.87
CA GLN A 227 20.64 -2.17 1.70
C GLN A 227 21.91 -3.03 1.75
N LEU A 228 23.04 -2.45 2.15
CA LEU A 228 24.30 -3.17 2.34
C LEU A 228 24.21 -4.18 3.50
N LYS A 229 23.66 -3.77 4.65
CA LYS A 229 23.48 -4.66 5.82
C LYS A 229 22.62 -5.88 5.49
N MET A 230 21.55 -5.69 4.73
CA MET A 230 20.58 -6.73 4.40
C MET A 230 20.85 -7.43 3.05
N SER A 231 21.96 -7.11 2.38
CA SER A 231 22.28 -7.62 1.03
C SER A 231 21.15 -7.41 0.00
N ILE A 232 20.38 -6.33 0.14
CA ILE A 232 19.28 -6.01 -0.78
C ILE A 232 19.85 -5.28 -1.99
N SER A 233 19.71 -5.89 -3.18
CA SER A 233 20.03 -5.25 -4.45
C SER A 233 19.03 -4.13 -4.77
N TYR A 234 19.53 -2.92 -5.00
CA TYR A 234 18.73 -1.81 -5.52
C TYR A 234 18.77 -1.77 -7.05
N ILE A 235 17.74 -1.18 -7.65
CA ILE A 235 17.64 -1.00 -9.10
C ILE A 235 18.17 0.38 -9.46
N GLN A 236 19.23 0.44 -10.28
CA GLN A 236 19.85 1.70 -10.67
C GLN A 236 18.84 2.65 -11.35
N GLY A 237 18.80 3.90 -10.88
CA GLY A 237 17.89 4.93 -11.39
C GLY A 237 16.42 4.75 -10.98
N PHE A 238 16.08 3.76 -10.15
CA PHE A 238 14.75 3.63 -9.55
C PHE A 238 14.64 4.54 -8.33
N SER A 239 14.39 5.83 -8.56
CA SER A 239 14.28 6.82 -7.48
C SER A 239 12.86 6.87 -6.90
N SER A 240 12.69 7.40 -5.68
CA SER A 240 11.35 7.61 -5.10
C SER A 240 10.51 8.55 -5.95
N ALA A 241 11.14 9.50 -6.66
CA ALA A 241 10.47 10.37 -7.61
C ALA A 241 9.86 9.60 -8.79
N PHE A 242 10.55 8.57 -9.31
CA PHE A 242 10.01 7.69 -10.36
C PHE A 242 8.71 7.03 -9.88
N THR A 243 8.71 6.46 -8.68
CA THR A 243 7.52 5.83 -8.08
C THR A 243 6.37 6.80 -7.92
N PHE A 244 6.63 8.02 -7.42
CA PHE A 244 5.58 9.02 -7.28
C PHE A 244 5.02 9.47 -8.63
N MET A 245 5.85 9.63 -9.66
CA MET A 245 5.38 9.94 -11.02
C MET A 245 4.54 8.79 -11.60
N TYR A 246 5.01 7.55 -11.46
CA TYR A 246 4.30 6.35 -11.91
C TYR A 246 2.91 6.27 -11.27
N LEU A 247 2.85 6.37 -9.94
CA LEU A 247 1.60 6.30 -9.19
C LEU A 247 0.69 7.49 -9.50
N PHE A 248 1.23 8.71 -9.62
CA PHE A 248 0.45 9.89 -9.97
C PHE A 248 -0.22 9.77 -11.33
N ILE A 249 0.50 9.33 -12.36
CA ILE A 249 -0.05 9.09 -13.69
C ILE A 249 -1.15 8.02 -13.62
N GLY A 250 -0.85 6.87 -12.98
CA GLY A 250 -1.80 5.77 -12.83
C GLY A 250 -3.08 6.18 -12.10
N ILE A 251 -2.95 6.84 -10.95
CA ILE A 251 -4.07 7.36 -10.16
C ILE A 251 -4.89 8.35 -10.96
N SER A 252 -4.25 9.25 -11.71
CA SER A 252 -4.95 10.26 -12.52
C SER A 252 -5.80 9.61 -13.61
N VAL A 253 -5.21 8.66 -14.36
CA VAL A 253 -5.92 7.89 -15.40
C VAL A 253 -7.08 7.11 -14.80
N LEU A 254 -6.84 6.35 -13.72
CA LEU A 254 -7.88 5.56 -13.06
C LEU A 254 -9.00 6.44 -12.49
N SER A 255 -8.68 7.59 -11.90
CA SER A 255 -9.66 8.54 -11.38
C SER A 255 -10.55 9.11 -12.49
N VAL A 256 -9.96 9.47 -13.64
CA VAL A 256 -10.72 9.94 -14.81
C VAL A 256 -11.65 8.84 -15.33
N ILE A 257 -11.16 7.60 -15.45
CA ILE A 257 -11.99 6.45 -15.85
C ILE A 257 -13.13 6.24 -14.85
N PHE A 258 -12.84 6.29 -13.55
CA PHE A 258 -13.83 6.10 -12.48
C PHE A 258 -14.96 7.13 -12.56
N ILE A 259 -14.60 8.41 -12.68
CA ILE A 259 -15.56 9.52 -12.79
C ILE A 259 -16.38 9.39 -14.09
N SER A 260 -15.73 9.12 -15.22
CA SER A 260 -16.37 8.95 -16.52
C SER A 260 -17.37 7.80 -16.52
N ARG A 261 -16.99 6.65 -15.94
CA ARG A 261 -17.87 5.48 -15.80
C ARG A 261 -19.04 5.78 -14.89
N THR A 262 -18.82 6.39 -13.73
CA THR A 262 -19.88 6.75 -12.80
C THR A 262 -20.90 7.69 -13.46
N ASN A 263 -20.43 8.65 -14.25
CA ASN A 263 -21.31 9.59 -14.92
C ASN A 263 -22.24 8.91 -15.95
N ARG A 264 -21.71 7.89 -16.64
CA ARG A 264 -22.42 7.09 -17.66
C ARG A 264 -23.24 5.93 -17.09
N MET A 265 -23.25 5.70 -15.77
CA MET A 265 -24.11 4.66 -15.20
C MET A 265 -25.56 5.11 -15.27
N ASP A 266 -26.33 4.42 -16.10
CA ASP A 266 -27.78 4.45 -16.06
C ASP A 266 -28.27 3.36 -15.09
N ILE A 267 -29.31 3.69 -14.33
CA ILE A 267 -29.92 2.77 -13.35
C ILE A 267 -30.63 1.66 -14.13
N TYR A 268 -30.25 0.41 -13.90
CA TYR A 268 -31.10 -0.74 -14.14
C TYR A 268 -31.97 -1.01 -12.92
#